data_AF-A0A8D8PJW3-F1
#
_entry.id   AF-A0A8D8PJW3-F1
#
_cell.length_a   1.000
_cell.length_b   1.000
_cell.length_c   1.000
_cell.angle_alpha   90.00
_cell.angle_beta   90.00
_cell.angle_gamma   90.00
#
_symmetry.space_group_name_H-M   'P 1'
#
loop_
_entity.id
_entity.type
_entity.pdbx_description
1 polymer ?
#
loop_
_entity_poly.entity_id
_entity_poly.type
_entity_poly.pdbx_seq_one_letter_code
_entity_poly.pdbx_strand_id
1 'polypeptide(L)'
;GTDPTHDQWKQIADVMKRKNLFAFFDSAYQGFASGDLEKDAWAVRYFVSQGFELFCAQSFSKNFGLYNERVGNLTVVAKDQDNVNRVLSQMEKIVRITWSNPPSQGARLVAITLNTPELFAEWKANVKTMADRVLLMR
;
A
#
# COMPACT_ATOMS: atom_id res chain seq x y z
N GLY A 1 11.18 -3.86 -10.12
CA GLY A 1 12.03 -3.78 -11.34
C GLY A 1 13.35 -4.43 -11.04
N THR A 2 13.31 -5.76 -10.94
CA THR A 2 14.06 -6.60 -9.98
C THR A 2 13.61 -6.35 -8.53
N ASP A 3 12.94 -7.35 -7.94
CA ASP A 3 12.44 -7.32 -6.57
C ASP A 3 13.05 -8.52 -5.82
N PRO A 4 13.27 -8.45 -4.49
CA PRO A 4 13.74 -9.59 -3.72
C PRO A 4 12.76 -10.77 -3.79
N THR A 5 13.30 -11.99 -3.83
CA THR A 5 12.51 -13.21 -3.61
C THR A 5 11.95 -13.25 -2.19
N HIS A 6 10.97 -14.11 -1.92
CA HIS A 6 10.43 -14.26 -0.57
C HIS A 6 11.51 -14.63 0.46
N ASP A 7 12.48 -15.47 0.09
CA ASP A 7 13.56 -15.85 1.02
C ASP A 7 14.55 -14.70 1.27
N GLN A 8 14.81 -13.87 0.26
CA GLN A 8 15.59 -12.64 0.45
C GLN A 8 14.83 -11.63 1.34
N TRP A 9 13.52 -11.51 1.18
CA TRP A 9 12.70 -10.68 2.06
C TRP A 9 12.74 -11.14 3.52
N LYS A 10 12.73 -12.46 3.77
CA LYS A 10 12.92 -13.02 5.13
C LYS A 10 14.27 -12.60 5.71
N GLN A 11 15.35 -12.73 4.95
CA GLN A 11 16.69 -12.31 5.38
C GLN A 11 16.76 -10.80 5.65
N ILE A 12 16.09 -9.98 4.83
CA ILE A 12 16.00 -8.52 5.06
C ILE A 12 15.27 -8.25 6.38
N ALA A 13 14.13 -8.89 6.62
CA ALA A 13 13.39 -8.74 7.87
C ALA A 13 14.25 -9.14 9.08
N ASP A 14 14.99 -10.24 9.00
CA ASP A 14 15.90 -10.68 10.08
C ASP A 14 16.97 -9.62 10.39
N VAL A 15 17.60 -9.03 9.36
CA VAL A 15 18.58 -7.96 9.54
C VAL A 15 17.94 -6.73 10.17
N MET A 16 16.77 -6.32 9.67
CA MET A 16 16.06 -5.14 10.19
C MET A 16 15.65 -5.33 11.64
N LYS A 17 15.18 -6.52 12.01
CA LYS A 17 14.81 -6.86 13.39
C LYS A 17 16.03 -6.85 14.32
N ARG A 18 17.13 -7.49 13.91
CA ARG A 18 18.40 -7.50 14.69
C ARG A 18 18.98 -6.09 14.88
N LYS A 19 18.80 -5.20 13.91
CA LYS A 19 19.29 -3.82 13.95
C LYS A 19 18.27 -2.81 14.49
N ASN A 20 17.10 -3.26 14.91
CA ASN A 20 15.99 -2.42 15.37
C ASN A 20 15.66 -1.27 14.39
N LEU A 21 15.58 -1.60 13.10
CA LEU A 21 15.25 -0.63 12.05
C LEU A 21 13.74 -0.49 11.89
N PHE A 22 13.28 0.75 11.68
CA PHE A 22 11.89 1.06 11.39
C PHE A 22 11.60 0.87 9.90
N ALA A 23 10.58 0.06 9.56
CA ALA A 23 10.23 -0.21 8.17
C ALA A 23 9.27 0.86 7.61
N PHE A 24 9.59 1.38 6.43
CA PHE A 24 8.72 2.25 5.65
C PHE A 24 8.56 1.64 4.25
N PHE A 25 7.36 1.18 3.92
CA PHE A 25 7.04 0.63 2.60
C PHE A 25 6.44 1.68 1.68
N ASP A 26 6.89 1.70 0.43
CA ASP A 26 6.23 2.39 -0.68
C ASP A 26 5.52 1.35 -1.55
N SER A 27 4.18 1.38 -1.55
CA SER A 27 3.30 0.42 -2.21
C SER A 27 2.47 1.11 -3.30
N ALA A 28 3.12 1.42 -4.44
CA ALA A 28 2.47 2.09 -5.56
C ALA A 28 1.90 1.16 -6.66
N TYR A 29 2.23 -0.15 -6.61
CA TYR A 29 1.97 -1.09 -7.71
C TYR A 29 1.21 -2.36 -7.29
N GLN A 30 0.53 -2.38 -6.13
CA GLN A 30 -0.20 -3.56 -5.66
C GLN A 30 -1.25 -4.02 -6.68
N GLY A 31 -1.16 -5.29 -7.09
CA GLY A 31 -1.94 -5.91 -8.15
C GLY A 31 -1.40 -5.64 -9.55
N PHE A 32 -0.81 -4.47 -9.78
CA PHE A 32 -0.29 -4.08 -11.10
C PHE A 32 1.05 -4.73 -11.42
N ALA A 33 1.84 -5.13 -10.41
CA ALA A 33 3.15 -5.72 -10.62
C ALA A 33 3.06 -7.18 -11.10
N SER A 34 2.16 -7.98 -10.51
CA SER A 34 2.01 -9.40 -10.85
C SER A 34 0.63 -9.82 -11.36
N GLY A 35 -0.37 -8.94 -11.31
CA GLY A 35 -1.77 -9.28 -11.53
C GLY A 35 -2.47 -9.82 -10.27
N ASP A 36 -1.76 -9.91 -9.15
CA ASP A 36 -2.26 -10.48 -7.89
C ASP A 36 -2.01 -9.52 -6.70
N LEU A 37 -3.11 -9.09 -6.07
CA LEU A 37 -3.10 -8.16 -4.94
C LEU A 37 -2.42 -8.73 -3.69
N GLU A 38 -2.55 -10.04 -3.47
CA GLU A 38 -2.05 -10.74 -2.29
C GLU A 38 -0.56 -10.98 -2.42
N LYS A 39 -0.12 -11.40 -3.62
CA LYS A 39 1.30 -11.57 -3.94
C LYS A 39 2.06 -10.26 -3.83
N ASP A 40 1.51 -9.17 -4.38
CA ASP A 40 2.18 -7.87 -4.36
C ASP A 40 2.21 -7.23 -2.96
N ALA A 41 1.30 -7.60 -2.06
CA ALA A 41 1.29 -7.16 -0.66
C ALA A 41 2.06 -8.07 0.30
N TRP A 42 2.61 -9.19 -0.18
CA TRP A 42 3.17 -10.24 0.66
C TRP A 42 4.29 -9.72 1.58
N ALA A 43 5.21 -8.90 1.08
CA ALA A 43 6.33 -8.39 1.87
C ALA A 43 5.86 -7.53 3.07
N VAL A 44 4.91 -6.62 2.83
CA VAL A 44 4.32 -5.78 3.90
C VAL A 44 3.68 -6.66 4.97
N ARG A 45 2.85 -7.63 4.55
CA ARG A 45 2.16 -8.54 5.47
C ARG A 45 3.11 -9.46 6.22
N TYR A 46 4.17 -9.91 5.55
CA TYR A 46 5.21 -10.70 6.20
C TYR A 46 5.88 -9.89 7.31
N PHE A 47 6.26 -8.64 7.06
CA PHE A 47 6.82 -7.76 8.11
C PHE A 47 5.86 -7.59 9.29
N VAL A 48 4.57 -7.32 9.04
CA VAL A 48 3.57 -7.26 10.13
C VAL A 48 3.51 -8.58 10.90
N SER A 49 3.51 -9.73 10.21
CA SER A 49 3.50 -11.06 10.87
C SER A 49 4.74 -11.32 11.73
N GLN A 50 5.87 -10.66 11.44
CA GLN A 50 7.10 -10.76 12.22
C GLN A 50 7.14 -9.79 13.41
N GLY A 51 6.06 -9.03 13.63
CA GLY A 51 5.89 -8.11 14.75
C GLY A 51 6.47 -6.71 14.51
N PHE A 52 6.69 -6.31 13.25
CA PHE A 52 7.15 -4.96 12.93
C PHE A 52 6.02 -3.94 13.14
N GLU A 53 6.39 -2.82 13.79
CA GLU A 53 5.70 -1.55 13.60
C GLU A 53 6.26 -0.92 12.32
N LEU A 54 5.39 -0.36 11.48
CA LEU A 54 5.78 0.13 10.16
C LEU A 54 4.86 1.21 9.64
N PHE A 55 5.36 1.93 8.64
CA PHE A 55 4.54 2.75 7.76
C PHE A 55 4.43 2.11 6.38
N CYS A 56 3.29 2.30 5.72
CA CYS A 56 3.08 1.92 4.34
C CYS A 56 2.37 3.06 3.60
N ALA A 57 3.06 3.72 2.67
CA ALA A 57 2.47 4.68 1.76
C ALA A 57 1.92 3.94 0.54
N GLN A 58 0.61 4.02 0.30
CA GLN A 58 -0.07 3.36 -0.80
C GLN A 58 -0.54 4.39 -1.83
N SER A 59 -0.32 4.11 -3.11
CA SER A 59 -0.83 4.93 -4.21
C SER A 59 -1.87 4.19 -5.03
N PHE A 60 -2.94 4.89 -5.41
CA PHE A 60 -3.94 4.37 -6.35
C PHE A 60 -3.74 4.90 -7.79
N SER A 61 -2.64 5.60 -8.07
CA SER A 61 -2.43 6.18 -9.40
C SER A 61 -2.32 5.13 -10.51
N LYS A 62 -1.75 3.95 -10.23
CA LYS A 62 -1.43 2.95 -11.26
C LYS A 62 -2.46 1.83 -11.33
N ASN A 63 -2.83 1.26 -10.19
CA ASN A 63 -3.81 0.17 -10.14
C ASN A 63 -5.26 0.66 -10.35
N PHE A 64 -5.58 1.93 -10.12
CA PHE A 64 -6.87 2.53 -10.48
C PHE A 64 -6.80 3.47 -11.69
N GLY A 65 -5.62 3.78 -12.21
CA GLY A 65 -5.44 4.77 -13.28
C GLY A 65 -5.75 6.22 -12.85
N LEU A 66 -5.85 6.49 -11.55
CA LEU A 66 -6.20 7.80 -10.98
C LEU A 66 -4.96 8.69 -10.81
N TYR A 67 -4.18 8.86 -11.88
CA TYR A 67 -2.89 9.56 -11.85
C TYR A 67 -3.03 10.98 -11.31
N ASN A 68 -3.96 11.77 -11.85
CA ASN A 68 -4.09 13.19 -11.53
C ASN A 68 -5.13 13.50 -10.45
N GLU A 69 -5.88 12.50 -9.97
CA GLU A 69 -6.81 12.63 -8.83
C GLU A 69 -6.08 12.60 -7.48
N ARG A 70 -4.78 12.24 -7.49
CA ARG A 70 -3.88 12.29 -6.33
C ARG A 70 -4.38 11.50 -5.11
N VAL A 71 -4.86 10.28 -5.37
CA VAL A 71 -5.44 9.40 -4.33
C VAL A 71 -4.38 8.41 -3.82
N GLY A 72 -4.29 8.31 -2.49
CA GLY A 72 -3.43 7.38 -1.77
C GLY A 72 -3.79 7.37 -0.29
N ASN A 73 -3.07 6.56 0.49
CA ASN A 73 -3.16 6.58 1.95
C ASN A 73 -1.79 6.36 2.58
N LEU A 74 -1.67 6.74 3.85
CA LEU A 74 -0.57 6.34 4.72
C LEU A 74 -1.16 5.42 5.78
N THR A 75 -0.72 4.16 5.80
CA THR A 75 -1.08 3.20 6.84
C THR A 75 0.00 3.15 7.91
N VAL A 76 -0.42 3.14 9.18
CA VAL A 76 0.45 3.01 10.35
C VAL A 76 0.11 1.72 11.08
N VAL A 77 1.10 0.87 11.28
CA VAL A 77 1.00 -0.34 12.11
C VAL A 77 1.78 -0.09 13.39
N ALA A 78 1.09 -0.14 14.52
CA ALA A 78 1.68 -0.01 15.86
C ALA A 78 1.25 -1.18 16.74
N LYS A 79 1.98 -1.43 17.83
CA LYS A 79 1.70 -2.54 18.77
C LYS A 79 0.43 -2.36 19.58
N ASP A 80 0.02 -1.12 19.80
CA ASP A 80 -1.12 -0.77 20.65
C ASP A 80 -1.93 0.40 20.09
N GLN A 81 -3.20 0.44 20.47
CA GLN A 81 -4.17 1.43 20.00
C GLN A 81 -3.83 2.85 20.45
N ASP A 82 -3.20 3.01 21.62
CA ASP A 82 -2.85 4.33 22.15
C ASP A 82 -1.80 5.01 21.27
N ASN A 83 -0.79 4.25 20.83
CA ASN A 83 0.23 4.75 19.91
C ASN A 83 -0.35 5.05 18.51
N VAL A 84 -1.30 4.26 18.01
CA VAL A 84 -2.03 4.60 16.77
C VAL A 84 -2.71 5.97 16.90
N ASN A 85 -3.44 6.20 17.99
CA ASN A 85 -4.16 7.46 18.23
C ASN A 85 -3.19 8.65 18.37
N ARG A 86 -2.07 8.45 19.06
CA ARG A 86 -1.01 9.48 19.19
C ARG A 86 -0.43 9.85 17.84
N VAL A 87 -0.06 8.88 17.00
CA VAL A 87 0.46 9.12 15.66
C VAL A 87 -0.57 9.84 14.81
N LEU A 88 -1.83 9.39 14.81
CA LEU A 88 -2.92 10.04 14.08
C LEU A 88 -3.04 11.52 14.45
N SER A 89 -3.04 11.86 15.74
CA SER A 89 -3.14 13.25 16.20
C SER A 89 -2.02 14.17 15.67
N GLN A 90 -0.81 13.64 15.47
CA GLN A 90 0.31 14.40 14.93
C GLN A 90 0.21 14.50 13.41
N MET A 91 -0.19 13.43 12.73
CA MET A 91 -0.41 13.43 11.30
C MET A 91 -1.50 14.43 10.90
N GLU A 92 -2.61 14.50 11.64
CA GLU A 92 -3.69 15.48 11.41
C GLU A 92 -3.18 16.93 11.52
N LYS A 93 -2.30 17.23 12.48
CA LYS A 93 -1.68 18.56 12.61
C LYS A 93 -0.83 18.89 11.39
N ILE A 94 0.00 17.94 10.92
CA ILE A 94 0.83 18.11 9.72
C ILE A 94 -0.06 18.34 8.49
N VAL A 95 -1.09 17.51 8.31
CA VAL A 95 -2.07 17.63 7.21
C VAL A 95 -2.71 19.01 7.23
N ARG A 96 -3.15 19.47 8.41
CA ARG A 96 -3.87 20.73 8.58
C ARG A 96 -3.06 21.95 8.12
N ILE A 97 -1.76 21.97 8.40
CA ILE A 97 -0.88 23.08 8.00
C ILE A 97 -0.31 22.94 6.59
N THR A 98 -0.35 21.73 6.00
CA THR A 98 0.24 21.49 4.68
C THR A 98 -0.77 21.65 3.55
N TRP A 99 -1.97 21.06 3.68
CA TRP A 99 -3.01 21.12 2.65
C TRP A 99 -4.45 21.14 3.19
N SER A 100 -4.63 21.30 4.50
CA SER A 100 -5.92 21.31 5.21
C SER A 100 -6.67 19.96 5.20
N ASN A 101 -7.12 19.48 4.04
CA ASN A 101 -7.85 18.22 3.87
C ASN A 101 -7.62 17.64 2.46
N PRO A 102 -7.63 16.30 2.29
CA PRO A 102 -7.31 15.67 1.01
C PRO A 102 -8.43 15.81 -0.04
N PRO A 103 -8.11 15.71 -1.34
CA PRO A 103 -9.11 15.71 -2.41
C PRO A 103 -10.06 14.50 -2.28
N SER A 104 -11.37 14.74 -2.43
CA SER A 104 -12.39 13.74 -2.11
C SER A 104 -12.87 12.90 -3.29
N GLN A 105 -12.81 13.42 -4.52
CA GLN A 105 -13.41 12.78 -5.69
C GLN A 105 -12.81 11.40 -5.98
N GLY A 106 -11.50 11.32 -6.20
CA GLY A 106 -10.84 10.04 -6.45
C GLY A 106 -10.92 9.08 -5.25
N ALA A 107 -10.92 9.60 -4.02
CA ALA A 107 -11.12 8.78 -2.82
C ALA A 107 -12.51 8.10 -2.80
N ARG A 108 -13.56 8.81 -3.25
CA ARG A 108 -14.90 8.25 -3.41
C ARG A 108 -14.95 7.15 -4.48
N LEU A 109 -14.28 7.36 -5.62
CA LEU A 109 -14.22 6.34 -6.68
C LEU A 109 -13.55 5.05 -6.19
N VAL A 110 -12.42 5.18 -5.48
CA VAL A 110 -11.75 4.03 -4.85
C VAL A 110 -12.66 3.37 -3.82
N ALA A 111 -13.28 4.15 -2.93
CA ALA A 111 -14.17 3.60 -1.90
C ALA A 111 -15.37 2.86 -2.49
N ILE A 112 -16.04 3.42 -3.49
CA ILE A 112 -17.18 2.76 -4.16
C ILE A 112 -16.72 1.45 -4.79
N THR A 113 -15.64 1.49 -5.57
CA THR A 113 -15.12 0.29 -6.26
C THR A 113 -14.73 -0.81 -5.29
N LEU A 114 -14.03 -0.48 -4.20
CA LEU A 114 -13.54 -1.48 -3.25
C LEU A 114 -14.64 -2.04 -2.34
N ASN A 115 -15.72 -1.29 -2.10
CA ASN A 115 -16.83 -1.71 -1.23
C ASN A 115 -18.03 -2.29 -1.98
N THR A 116 -18.01 -2.31 -3.32
CA THR A 116 -19.05 -2.95 -4.15
C THR A 116 -18.48 -4.23 -4.75
N PRO A 117 -18.97 -5.43 -4.38
CA PRO A 117 -18.39 -6.72 -4.79
C PRO A 117 -18.23 -6.87 -6.31
N GLU A 118 -19.22 -6.42 -7.08
CA GLU A 118 -19.22 -6.49 -8.54
C GLU A 118 -18.14 -5.60 -9.14
N LEU A 119 -18.03 -4.35 -8.66
CA LEU A 119 -17.01 -3.40 -9.10
C LEU A 119 -15.61 -3.83 -8.67
N PHE A 120 -15.47 -4.41 -7.48
CA PHE A 120 -14.21 -4.94 -7.00
C PHE A 120 -13.73 -6.10 -7.87
N ALA A 121 -14.62 -7.02 -8.25
CA ALA A 121 -14.31 -8.14 -9.13
C ALA A 121 -13.89 -7.65 -10.53
N GLU A 122 -14.63 -6.70 -11.09
CA GLU A 122 -14.32 -6.07 -12.38
C GLU A 122 -12.96 -5.35 -12.33
N TRP A 123 -12.73 -4.52 -11.30
CA TRP A 123 -11.47 -3.81 -11.10
C TRP A 123 -10.29 -4.78 -10.99
N LYS A 124 -10.42 -5.88 -10.23
CA LYS A 124 -9.39 -6.90 -10.09
C LYS A 124 -9.04 -7.53 -11.45
N ALA A 125 -10.05 -7.81 -12.28
CA ALA A 125 -9.85 -8.33 -13.64
C ALA A 125 -9.17 -7.31 -14.57
N ASN A 126 -9.53 -6.03 -14.46
CA ASN A 126 -8.91 -4.94 -15.21
C ASN A 126 -7.44 -4.76 -14.83
N VAL A 127 -7.12 -4.78 -13.52
CA VAL A 127 -5.74 -4.72 -13.03
C VAL A 127 -4.91 -5.88 -13.56
N LYS A 128 -5.46 -7.10 -13.51
CA LYS A 128 -4.79 -8.28 -14.07
C LYS A 128 -4.54 -8.14 -15.57
N THR A 129 -5.52 -7.67 -16.33
CA THR A 129 -5.37 -7.44 -17.78
C THR A 129 -4.21 -6.48 -18.08
N MET A 130 -4.10 -5.39 -17.31
CA MET A 130 -2.99 -4.44 -17.45
C MET A 130 -1.64 -5.08 -17.10
N ALA A 131 -1.57 -5.84 -16.00
CA ALA A 131 -0.34 -6.52 -15.56
C ALA A 131 0.12 -7.57 -16.58
N ASP A 132 -0.79 -8.41 -17.07
CA ASP A 132 -0.50 -9.45 -18.07
C ASP A 132 0.06 -8.85 -19.36
N ARG A 133 -0.49 -7.71 -19.81
CA ARG A 133 0.03 -6.99 -20.98
C ARG A 133 1.46 -6.48 -20.75
N VAL A 134 1.77 -5.95 -19.57
CA VAL A 134 3.13 -5.48 -19.24
C VAL A 134 4.11 -6.66 -19.18
N LEU A 135 3.69 -7.81 -18.63
CA LEU A 135 4.51 -9.01 -18.55
C LEU A 135 4.78 -9.62 -19.93
N LEU A 136 3.79 -9.61 -20.84
CA LEU A 136 3.95 -10.12 -22.21
C LEU A 136 4.97 -9.32 -23.03
N MET A 137 5.12 -8.02 -22.75
CA MET A 137 6.04 -7.13 -23.46
C MET A 137 7.45 -7.11 -22.85
N ARG A 138 7.67 -7.84 -21.75
CA ARG A 138 8.98 -7.97 -21.09
C ARG A 138 9.71 -9.22 -21.59
#